data_AF-A0A956JBI7-F1
#
_entry.id   AF-A0A956JBI7-F1
#
_cell.length_a   1.000
_cell.length_b   1.000
_cell.length_c   1.000
_cell.angle_alpha   90.00
_cell.angle_beta   90.00
_cell.angle_gamma   90.00
#
_symmetry.space_group_name_H-M   'P 1'
#
loop_
_entity.id
_entity.type
_entity.pdbx_description
1 polymer ?
#
loop_
_entity_poly.entity_id
_entity_poly.type
_entity_poly.pdbx_seq_one_letter_code
_entity_poly.pdbx_strand_id
1 'polypeptide(L)'
;MLPAVAGGLRLAGAVLGRRWRVELRGDYWLPRTALPQAELGARISLWSVGTRGCGVPGVARAGLEFPLCGGIEAGAMRGDPVGDRVQGGVTGREPWLAADLGAGLSWSPWRFLAVFVRAELVVPILRAGFRVGEVEIHRAGPVGGRGLLGLEARFP
;
A
#
# COMPACT_ATOMS: atom_id res chain seq x y z
N MET A 1 2.95 0.23 -9.27
CA MET A 1 1.71 1.03 -9.12
C MET A 1 0.65 0.48 -10.04
N LEU A 2 -0.57 0.31 -9.52
CA LEU A 2 -1.72 -0.10 -10.31
C LEU A 2 -2.22 1.08 -11.17
N PRO A 3 -2.67 0.85 -12.41
CA PRO A 3 -2.98 1.91 -13.38
C PRO A 3 -4.25 2.75 -13.09
N ALA A 4 -4.94 2.54 -11.96
CA ALA A 4 -6.18 3.25 -11.60
C ALA A 4 -6.37 3.29 -10.07
N VAL A 5 -7.37 4.04 -9.60
CA VAL A 5 -7.82 3.99 -8.19
C VAL A 5 -8.15 2.54 -7.85
N ALA A 6 -7.41 1.99 -6.89
CA ALA A 6 -7.55 0.63 -6.40
C ALA A 6 -7.88 0.66 -4.91
N GLY A 7 -8.76 -0.25 -4.50
CA GLY A 7 -9.06 -0.50 -3.10
C GLY A 7 -8.19 -1.63 -2.56
N GLY A 8 -7.87 -1.56 -1.27
CA GLY A 8 -7.12 -2.60 -0.57
C GLY A 8 -7.47 -2.63 0.90
N LEU A 9 -7.05 -3.70 1.57
CA LEU A 9 -7.13 -3.84 3.01
C LEU A 9 -5.73 -3.69 3.60
N ARG A 10 -5.64 -2.98 4.72
CA ARG A 10 -4.42 -2.93 5.53
C ARG A 10 -4.72 -3.42 6.94
N LEU A 11 -3.83 -4.26 7.43
CA LEU A 11 -3.74 -4.62 8.84
C LEU A 11 -2.40 -4.13 9.37
N ALA A 12 -2.39 -3.53 10.56
CA ALA A 12 -1.16 -3.05 11.18
C ALA A 12 -1.18 -3.28 12.69
N GLY A 13 -0.03 -3.68 13.21
CA GLY A 13 0.28 -3.68 14.65
C GLY A 13 1.30 -2.58 14.93
N ALA A 14 1.14 -1.85 16.03
CA ALA A 14 2.04 -0.77 16.38
C ALA A 14 2.43 -0.80 17.85
N VAL A 15 3.68 -0.46 18.14
CA VAL A 15 4.16 -0.15 19.48
C VAL A 15 4.24 1.36 19.61
N LEU A 16 3.56 1.92 20.61
CA LEU A 16 3.47 3.36 20.86
C LEU A 16 4.39 3.76 22.01
N GLY A 17 5.24 4.76 21.76
CA GLY A 17 5.99 5.50 22.77
C GLY A 17 5.46 6.92 22.92
N ARG A 18 6.13 7.74 23.76
CA ARG A 18 5.64 9.10 24.10
C ARG A 18 5.51 10.06 22.91
N ARG A 19 6.39 9.92 21.90
CA ARG A 19 6.41 10.74 20.67
C ARG A 19 6.87 9.96 19.45
N TRP A 20 6.85 8.64 19.54
CA TRP A 20 7.31 7.75 18.48
C TRP A 20 6.38 6.55 18.42
N ARG A 21 6.24 5.94 17.25
CA ARG A 21 5.57 4.65 17.07
C ARG A 21 6.33 3.84 16.05
N VAL A 22 6.36 2.53 16.25
CA VAL A 22 6.86 1.58 15.26
C VAL A 22 5.71 0.72 14.80
N GLU A 23 5.49 0.63 13.50
CA GLU A 23 4.41 -0.14 12.89
C GLU A 23 4.96 -1.31 12.09
N LEU A 24 4.32 -2.45 12.22
CA LEU A 24 4.38 -3.54 11.27
C LEU A 24 3.04 -3.57 10.52
N ARG A 25 3.07 -3.58 9.19
CA ARG A 25 1.87 -3.57 8.35
C ARG A 25 1.88 -4.68 7.31
N GLY A 26 0.70 -5.22 7.05
CA GLY A 26 0.38 -6.06 5.91
C GLY A 26 -0.67 -5.37 5.04
N ASP A 27 -0.39 -5.26 3.76
CA ASP A 27 -1.24 -4.65 2.76
C ASP A 27 -1.67 -5.71 1.75
N TYR A 28 -2.95 -5.75 1.44
CA TYR A 28 -3.51 -6.58 0.38
C TYR A 28 -4.35 -5.72 -0.55
N TRP A 29 -3.88 -5.57 -1.79
CA TRP A 29 -4.59 -4.85 -2.83
C TRP A 29 -5.44 -5.84 -3.63
N LEU A 30 -6.73 -5.52 -3.73
CA LEU A 30 -7.69 -6.36 -4.44
C LEU A 30 -7.27 -6.52 -5.90
N PRO A 31 -7.42 -7.72 -6.50
CA PRO A 31 -7.10 -7.93 -7.90
C PRO A 31 -7.88 -6.98 -8.80
N ARG A 32 -7.19 -6.32 -9.73
CA ARG A 32 -7.82 -5.42 -10.72
C ARG A 32 -7.50 -5.90 -12.12
N THR A 33 -8.54 -6.04 -12.95
CA THR A 33 -8.38 -6.32 -14.37
C THR A 33 -8.10 -5.00 -15.09
N ALA A 34 -6.90 -4.86 -15.64
CA ALA A 34 -6.59 -3.83 -16.62
C ALA A 34 -6.84 -4.42 -18.01
N LEU A 35 -7.74 -3.82 -18.79
CA LEU A 35 -7.99 -4.13 -20.20
C LEU A 35 -7.43 -2.98 -21.04
N PRO A 36 -6.11 -2.95 -21.35
CA PRO A 36 -5.55 -1.93 -22.23
C PRO A 36 -6.16 -1.95 -23.64
N GLN A 37 -6.64 -3.10 -24.11
CA GLN A 37 -7.39 -3.29 -25.36
C GLN A 37 -8.54 -4.30 -25.15
N ALA A 38 -9.59 -4.23 -25.95
CA ALA A 38 -10.85 -4.99 -25.78
C ALA A 38 -10.68 -6.52 -25.69
N GLU A 39 -9.52 -7.08 -26.09
CA GLU A 39 -9.28 -8.53 -26.15
C GLU A 39 -8.01 -9.01 -25.42
N LEU A 40 -7.28 -8.11 -24.73
CA LEU A 40 -6.06 -8.43 -23.99
C LEU A 40 -6.02 -7.65 -22.68
N GLY A 41 -6.04 -8.38 -21.55
CA GLY A 41 -6.00 -7.83 -20.22
C GLY A 41 -5.10 -8.59 -19.26
N ALA A 42 -4.83 -7.97 -18.13
CA ALA A 42 -4.11 -8.58 -17.02
C ALA A 42 -4.84 -8.28 -15.71
N ARG A 43 -5.06 -9.32 -14.90
CA ARG A 43 -5.49 -9.18 -13.52
C ARG A 43 -4.27 -9.04 -12.64
N ILE A 44 -4.07 -7.85 -12.09
CA ILE A 44 -2.91 -7.53 -11.26
C ILE A 44 -3.38 -7.47 -9.80
N SER A 45 -2.68 -8.19 -8.94
CA SER A 45 -2.83 -8.14 -7.49
C SER A 45 -1.47 -7.86 -6.84
N LEU A 46 -1.48 -7.24 -5.67
CA LEU A 46 -0.28 -6.92 -4.90
C LEU A 46 -0.55 -7.22 -3.43
N TRP A 47 0.36 -7.97 -2.82
CA TRP A 47 0.45 -8.04 -1.37
C TRP A 47 1.83 -7.52 -0.97
N SER A 48 1.90 -6.85 0.18
CA SER A 48 3.17 -6.39 0.74
C SER A 48 3.15 -6.40 2.26
N VAL A 49 4.32 -6.61 2.85
CA VAL A 49 4.57 -6.46 4.27
C VAL A 49 5.63 -5.37 4.43
N GLY A 50 5.45 -4.51 5.42
CA GLY A 50 6.36 -3.40 5.64
C GLY A 50 6.46 -3.01 7.10
N THR A 51 7.51 -2.25 7.39
CA THR A 51 7.76 -1.68 8.71
C THR A 51 7.94 -0.18 8.60
N ARG A 52 7.46 0.55 9.60
CA ARG A 52 7.59 2.01 9.66
C ARG A 52 8.03 2.47 11.03
N GLY A 53 8.86 3.50 11.04
CA GLY A 53 9.06 4.35 12.20
C GLY A 53 8.31 5.66 11.99
N CYS A 54 7.55 6.10 12.98
CA CYS A 54 6.89 7.40 12.93
C CYS A 54 7.24 8.27 14.13
N GLY A 55 7.44 9.56 13.87
CA GLY A 55 7.34 10.60 14.88
C GLY A 55 5.87 10.95 15.10
N VAL A 56 5.45 11.08 16.35
CA VAL A 56 4.04 11.34 16.72
C VAL A 56 3.96 12.64 17.53
N PRO A 57 4.16 13.81 16.90
CA PRO A 57 3.78 15.07 17.52
C PRO A 57 2.27 15.09 17.75
N GLY A 58 1.84 15.64 18.89
CA GLY A 58 0.42 15.65 19.24
C GLY A 58 0.10 16.62 20.36
N VAL A 59 -1.19 16.94 20.47
CA VAL A 59 -1.75 17.81 21.50
C VAL A 59 -2.56 16.92 22.45
N ALA A 60 -1.91 16.51 23.55
CA ALA A 60 -2.52 15.57 24.52
C ALA A 60 -3.88 16.04 25.04
N ARG A 61 -4.08 17.35 25.21
CA ARG A 61 -5.35 17.94 25.69
C ARG A 61 -6.53 17.75 24.72
N ALA A 62 -6.26 17.56 23.43
CA ALA A 62 -7.27 17.43 22.38
C ALA A 62 -7.41 15.99 21.85
N GLY A 63 -6.59 15.05 22.34
CA GLY A 63 -6.54 13.67 21.82
C GLY A 63 -6.12 13.61 20.35
N LEU A 64 -5.43 14.63 19.84
CA LEU A 64 -5.00 14.75 18.44
C LEU A 64 -3.52 14.42 18.31
N GLU A 65 -3.19 13.57 17.36
CA GLU A 65 -1.84 13.13 17.02
C GLU A 65 -1.62 13.27 15.51
N PHE A 66 -0.41 13.67 15.14
CA PHE A 66 0.00 13.89 13.75
C PHE A 66 1.15 12.94 13.40
N PRO A 67 0.89 11.63 13.21
CA PRO A 67 1.93 10.67 12.89
C PRO A 67 2.60 11.00 11.54
N LEU A 68 3.91 11.24 11.59
CA LEU A 68 4.80 11.39 10.43
C LEU A 68 5.66 10.13 10.33
N CYS A 69 5.34 9.29 9.36
CA CYS A 69 5.90 7.95 9.19
C CYS A 69 6.83 7.88 7.99
N GLY A 70 7.93 7.13 8.14
CA GLY A 70 8.77 6.69 7.04
C GLY A 70 9.05 5.19 7.17
N GLY A 71 9.13 4.49 6.04
CA GLY A 71 9.41 3.07 6.06
C GLY A 71 9.66 2.44 4.71
N ILE A 72 9.65 1.12 4.74
CA ILE A 72 9.85 0.26 3.58
C ILE A 72 8.80 -0.84 3.56
N GLU A 73 8.44 -1.27 2.35
CA GLU A 73 7.58 -2.42 2.11
C GLU A 73 8.18 -3.34 1.06
N ALA A 74 8.06 -4.63 1.29
CA ALA A 74 8.45 -5.68 0.37
C ALA A 74 7.27 -6.63 0.14
N GLY A 75 7.19 -7.21 -1.05
CA GLY A 75 6.07 -8.09 -1.41
C GLY A 75 6.21 -8.69 -2.78
N ALA A 76 5.09 -9.11 -3.36
CA ALA A 76 5.07 -9.60 -4.73
C ALA A 76 3.83 -9.10 -5.46
N MET A 77 4.05 -8.63 -6.70
CA MET A 77 2.97 -8.40 -7.64
C MET A 77 2.73 -9.67 -8.44
N ARG A 78 1.46 -10.05 -8.58
CA ARG A 78 1.02 -11.16 -9.41
C ARG A 78 0.16 -10.63 -10.54
N GLY A 79 0.54 -10.94 -11.77
CA GLY A 79 -0.23 -10.68 -12.97
C GLY A 79 -0.73 -11.99 -13.56
N ASP A 80 -2.05 -12.21 -13.54
CA ASP A 80 -2.69 -13.32 -14.24
C ASP A 80 -3.28 -12.77 -15.56
N PRO A 81 -2.94 -13.33 -16.73
CA PRO A 81 -3.47 -12.84 -18.00
C PRO A 81 -4.96 -13.15 -18.12
N VAL A 82 -5.72 -12.24 -18.77
CA VAL A 82 -7.17 -12.34 -18.96
C VAL A 82 -7.52 -11.92 -20.39
N GLY A 83 -8.21 -12.77 -21.15
CA GLY A 83 -8.69 -12.46 -22.51
C GLY A 83 -8.66 -13.68 -23.43
N ASP A 84 -9.60 -13.74 -24.38
CA ASP A 84 -9.84 -14.91 -25.24
C ASP A 84 -8.70 -15.21 -26.23
N ARG A 85 -7.80 -14.25 -26.47
CA ARG A 85 -6.60 -14.39 -27.31
C ARG A 85 -5.32 -14.74 -26.55
N VAL A 86 -5.37 -14.94 -25.23
CA VAL A 86 -4.19 -15.32 -24.45
C VAL A 86 -3.94 -16.83 -24.57
N GLN A 87 -3.40 -17.28 -25.71
CA GLN A 87 -2.83 -18.62 -25.82
C GLN A 87 -1.42 -18.60 -25.21
N GLY A 88 -1.26 -19.23 -24.04
CA GLY A 88 0.06 -19.41 -23.39
C GLY A 88 0.53 -18.28 -22.47
N GLY A 89 -0.38 -17.47 -21.93
CA GLY A 89 -0.02 -16.40 -21.00
C GLY A 89 0.59 -16.95 -19.71
N VAL A 90 1.85 -16.63 -19.43
CA VAL A 90 2.54 -17.03 -18.21
C VAL A 90 2.12 -16.11 -17.06
N THR A 91 1.61 -16.69 -15.96
CA THR A 91 1.43 -15.94 -14.70
C THR A 91 2.79 -15.40 -14.25
N GLY A 92 2.94 -14.07 -14.27
CA GLY A 92 4.14 -13.40 -13.80
C GLY A 92 4.06 -13.12 -12.30
N ARG A 93 5.12 -13.44 -11.56
CA ARG A 93 5.34 -12.95 -10.20
C ARG A 93 6.58 -12.09 -10.21
N GLU A 94 6.41 -10.82 -9.90
CA GLU A 94 7.50 -9.86 -9.84
C GLU A 94 7.71 -9.40 -8.40
N PRO A 95 8.96 -9.36 -7.90
CA PRO A 95 9.24 -8.85 -6.57
C PRO A 95 8.88 -7.36 -6.48
N TRP A 96 8.27 -6.96 -5.37
CA TRP A 96 7.94 -5.58 -5.06
C TRP A 96 8.80 -5.12 -3.89
N LEU A 97 9.47 -3.98 -4.04
CA LEU A 97 10.17 -3.30 -2.96
C LEU A 97 9.96 -1.80 -3.15
N ALA A 98 9.49 -1.12 -2.12
CA ALA A 98 9.25 0.30 -2.14
C ALA A 98 9.63 0.95 -0.81
N ALA A 99 10.09 2.20 -0.89
CA ALA A 99 10.13 3.10 0.25
C ALA A 99 8.82 3.88 0.30
N ASP A 100 8.42 4.27 1.50
CA ASP A 100 7.21 5.05 1.69
C ASP A 100 7.38 6.12 2.77
N LEU A 101 6.64 7.21 2.58
CA LEU A 101 6.57 8.35 3.47
C LEU A 101 5.10 8.72 3.65
N GLY A 102 4.67 8.92 4.87
CA GLY A 102 3.26 9.21 5.16
C GLY A 102 3.09 10.23 6.26
N ALA A 103 2.03 11.02 6.13
CA ALA A 103 1.55 11.89 7.18
C ALA A 103 0.10 11.53 7.48
N GLY A 104 -0.26 11.51 8.76
CA GLY A 104 -1.61 11.25 9.17
C GLY A 104 -2.09 12.20 10.25
N LEU A 105 -3.39 12.10 10.50
CA LEU A 105 -4.06 12.68 11.65
C LEU A 105 -4.80 11.55 12.34
N SER A 106 -4.53 11.38 13.63
CA SER A 106 -5.22 10.44 14.51
C SER A 106 -5.94 11.22 15.60
N TRP A 107 -7.20 10.92 15.80
CA TRP A 107 -8.02 11.50 16.85
C TRP A 107 -8.52 10.37 17.75
N SER A 108 -8.21 10.48 19.05
CA SER A 108 -8.55 9.50 20.07
C SER A 108 -9.67 10.05 20.97
N PRO A 109 -10.95 9.93 20.57
CA PRO A 109 -12.07 10.33 21.43
C PRO A 109 -12.15 9.47 22.70
N TRP A 110 -11.67 8.22 22.64
CA TRP A 110 -11.61 7.30 23.77
C TRP A 110 -10.19 6.78 24.00
N ARG A 111 -9.92 6.29 25.21
CA ARG A 111 -8.59 5.78 25.60
C ARG A 111 -8.16 4.53 24.81
N PHE A 112 -9.12 3.78 24.28
CA PHE A 112 -8.88 2.50 23.60
C PHE A 112 -9.20 2.54 22.10
N LEU A 113 -9.66 3.66 21.56
CA LEU A 113 -10.07 3.76 20.16
C LEU A 113 -9.71 5.13 19.58
N ALA A 114 -9.05 5.11 18.44
CA ALA A 114 -8.75 6.27 17.64
C ALA A 114 -9.26 6.11 16.20
N VAL A 115 -9.67 7.22 15.60
CA VAL A 115 -9.97 7.31 14.17
C VAL A 115 -8.80 8.00 13.51
N PHE A 116 -8.31 7.45 12.40
CA PHE A 116 -7.20 8.06 11.69
C PHE A 116 -7.47 8.21 10.21
N VAL A 117 -6.87 9.26 9.64
CA VAL A 117 -6.70 9.45 8.21
C VAL A 117 -5.23 9.58 7.91
N ARG A 118 -4.77 9.00 6.80
CA ARG A 118 -3.36 9.03 6.40
C ARG A 118 -3.21 9.19 4.90
N ALA A 119 -2.29 10.05 4.51
CA ALA A 119 -1.81 10.17 3.14
C ALA A 119 -0.40 9.61 3.06
N GLU A 120 -0.13 8.79 2.05
CA GLU A 120 1.17 8.13 1.87
C GLU A 120 1.65 8.30 0.45
N LEU A 121 2.93 8.62 0.33
CA LEU A 121 3.71 8.62 -0.88
C LEU A 121 4.52 7.33 -0.92
N VAL A 122 4.44 6.60 -2.03
CA VAL A 122 5.19 5.36 -2.23
C VAL A 122 6.08 5.49 -3.45
N VAL A 123 7.35 5.19 -3.23
CA VAL A 123 8.41 5.25 -4.23
C VAL A 123 8.94 3.83 -4.43
N PRO A 124 8.58 3.14 -5.54
CA PRO A 124 9.11 1.81 -5.83
C PRO A 124 10.63 1.89 -6.04
N ILE A 125 11.37 1.12 -5.23
CA ILE A 125 12.81 0.90 -5.38
C ILE A 125 13.01 -0.12 -6.50
N LEU A 126 12.27 -1.23 -6.45
CA LEU A 126 12.22 -2.22 -7.53
C LEU A 126 11.02 -1.93 -8.44
N ARG A 127 11.32 -1.48 -9.66
CA ARG A 127 10.32 -1.26 -10.70
C ARG A 127 9.97 -2.57 -11.39
N ALA A 128 9.03 -3.29 -10.80
CA ALA A 128 8.44 -4.43 -11.46
C ALA A 128 7.66 -3.96 -12.71
N GLY A 129 8.00 -4.56 -13.85
CA GLY A 129 7.36 -4.35 -15.14
C GLY A 129 6.73 -5.66 -15.60
N PHE A 130 5.51 -5.60 -16.12
CA PHE A 130 4.87 -6.77 -16.70
C PHE A 130 5.10 -6.79 -18.21
N ARG A 131 5.75 -7.84 -18.69
CA ARG A 131 5.93 -8.14 -20.12
C ARG A 131 5.10 -9.37 -20.48
N VAL A 132 4.42 -9.33 -21.61
CA VAL A 132 3.77 -10.51 -22.21
C VAL A 132 4.37 -10.69 -23.59
N GLY A 133 5.14 -11.77 -23.79
CA GLY A 133 6.02 -11.90 -24.96
C GLY A 133 7.14 -10.85 -24.95
N GLU A 134 7.39 -10.18 -26.08
CA GLU A 134 8.36 -9.08 -26.19
C GLU A 134 7.76 -7.69 -25.88
N VAL A 135 6.45 -7.60 -25.62
CA VAL A 135 5.75 -6.32 -25.42
C VAL A 135 5.64 -6.00 -23.93
N GLU A 136 6.16 -4.83 -23.54
CA GLU A 136 6.00 -4.29 -22.19
C GLU A 136 4.60 -3.67 -22.04
N ILE A 137 3.71 -4.39 -21.35
CA ILE A 137 2.30 -4.00 -21.21
C ILE A 137 2.11 -2.94 -20.13
N HIS A 138 2.90 -2.99 -19.04
CA HIS A 138 2.78 -2.01 -17.96
C HIS A 138 4.08 -1.86 -17.18
N ARG A 139 4.54 -0.62 -17.03
CA ARG A 139 5.61 -0.24 -16.10
C ARG A 139 5.00 0.49 -14.91
N ALA A 140 5.34 0.06 -13.71
CA ALA A 140 4.99 0.81 -12.50
C ALA A 140 5.50 2.26 -12.61
N GLY A 141 4.62 3.24 -12.43
CA GLY A 141 4.98 4.66 -12.36
C GLY A 141 6.03 4.94 -11.29
N PRO A 142 6.81 6.04 -11.42
CA PRO A 142 7.97 6.31 -10.58
C PRO A 142 7.59 6.65 -9.13
N VAL A 143 6.36 7.13 -8.89
CA VAL A 143 5.84 7.55 -7.60
C VAL A 143 4.33 7.33 -7.63
N GLY A 144 3.72 7.08 -6.47
CA GLY A 144 2.37 7.60 -6.30
C GLY A 144 1.77 7.46 -4.93
N GLY A 145 0.50 7.82 -4.87
CA GLY A 145 -0.20 8.12 -3.62
C GLY A 145 -1.13 7.01 -3.15
N ARG A 146 -1.30 6.93 -1.83
CA ARG A 146 -2.32 6.13 -1.15
C ARG A 146 -3.00 6.98 -0.09
N GLY A 147 -4.32 6.87 0.00
CA GLY A 147 -5.10 7.41 1.11
C GLY A 147 -5.62 6.26 1.96
N LEU A 148 -5.55 6.41 3.28
CA LEU A 148 -6.14 5.47 4.23
C LEU A 148 -7.05 6.20 5.20
N LEU A 149 -8.15 5.55 5.53
CA LEU A 149 -9.07 5.90 6.59
C LEU A 149 -9.34 4.64 7.40
N GLY A 150 -9.28 4.72 8.71
CA GLY A 150 -9.47 3.54 9.54
C GLY A 150 -9.63 3.82 11.02
N LEU A 151 -9.76 2.73 11.76
CA LEU A 151 -9.85 2.69 13.21
C LEU A 151 -8.58 2.06 13.79
N GLU A 152 -8.13 2.57 14.92
CA GLU A 152 -6.97 2.08 15.66
C GLU A 152 -7.42 1.74 17.08
N ALA A 153 -7.36 0.46 17.45
CA ALA A 153 -7.59 0.02 18.81
C ALA A 153 -6.30 0.19 19.63
N ARG A 154 -6.40 0.81 20.80
CA ARG A 154 -5.29 1.08 21.73
C ARG A 154 -5.49 0.26 23.00
N PHE A 155 -4.47 -0.49 23.37
CA PHE A 155 -4.49 -1.30 24.58
C PHE A 155 -3.43 -0.74 25.56
N PRO A 156 -3.81 -0.49 26.82
CA PRO A 156 -2.87 -0.05 27.86
C PRO A 156 -1.97 -1.17 28.38
#